data_AF-A0A377WID6-F1
#
_entry.id   AF-A0A377WID6-F1
#
_cell.length_a   1.000
_cell.length_b   1.000
_cell.length_c   1.000
_cell.angle_alpha   90.00
_cell.angle_beta   90.00
_cell.angle_gamma   90.00
#
_symmetry.space_group_name_H-M   'P 1'
#
loop_
_entity.id
_entity.type
_entity.pdbx_description
1 polymer ?
#
loop_
_entity_poly.entity_id
_entity_poly.type
_entity_poly.pdbx_seq_one_letter_code
_entity_poly.pdbx_strand_id
1 'polypeptide(L)'
;MKWCRKSRCVKGSILLNHRLEKEYVEDDFHIFYSLQGRDALKYQYDSSGSGVPDSIKDIAGQLQAAKYLYSSVLGLRFPLQQKIYAQARQINVYVLQLPKGNGLAFRSRGGRNDE
;
A
#
# COMPACT_ATOMS: atom_id res chain seq x y z
N MET A 1 14.77 -6.57 23.62
CA MET A 1 14.36 -7.47 22.52
C MET A 1 13.42 -8.54 23.06
N LYS A 2 12.14 -8.55 22.69
CA LYS A 2 11.19 -9.62 23.05
C LYS A 2 10.58 -10.20 21.77
N TRP A 3 10.66 -11.52 21.69
CA TRP A 3 10.32 -12.37 20.56
C TRP A 3 8.80 -12.42 20.32
N CYS A 4 8.39 -12.37 19.05
CA CYS A 4 7.04 -12.75 18.67
C CYS A 4 6.89 -14.28 18.86
N ARG A 5 5.93 -14.72 19.70
CA ARG A 5 5.62 -16.14 19.92
C ARG A 5 5.10 -16.77 18.62
N LYS A 6 5.71 -17.89 18.21
CA LYS A 6 5.46 -18.68 16.98
C LYS A 6 3.99 -19.03 16.65
N SER A 7 3.03 -18.89 17.57
CA SER A 7 1.61 -19.21 17.35
C SER A 7 0.72 -18.03 16.95
N ARG A 8 1.28 -16.82 16.81
CA ARG A 8 0.54 -15.61 16.37
C ARG A 8 1.23 -14.82 15.26
N CYS A 9 2.18 -15.45 14.57
CA CYS A 9 2.65 -14.90 13.31
C CYS A 9 1.56 -15.14 12.27
N VAL A 10 0.81 -14.11 11.89
CA VAL A 10 0.15 -14.12 10.58
C VAL A 10 1.26 -14.44 9.59
N LYS A 11 1.14 -15.50 8.77
CA LYS A 11 2.09 -15.75 7.69
C LYS A 11 2.17 -14.45 6.91
N GLY A 12 3.30 -13.75 7.05
CA GLY A 12 3.53 -12.45 6.43
C GLY A 12 3.61 -12.70 4.95
N SER A 13 2.47 -12.68 4.28
CA SER A 13 2.35 -12.94 2.85
C SER A 13 0.92 -12.86 2.37
N ILE A 14 0.17 -11.85 2.81
CA ILE A 14 -0.93 -11.37 1.96
C ILE A 14 -0.32 -11.08 0.57
N LEU A 15 0.86 -10.47 0.50
CA LEU A 15 1.53 -10.21 -0.78
C LEU A 15 2.00 -11.43 -1.58
N LEU A 16 2.31 -12.60 -0.98
CA LEU A 16 2.84 -13.74 -1.78
C LEU A 16 1.76 -14.41 -2.65
N ASN A 17 0.49 -14.24 -2.30
CA ASN A 17 -0.62 -14.84 -3.05
C ASN A 17 -1.21 -13.90 -4.11
N HIS A 18 -0.69 -12.67 -4.19
CA HIS A 18 -1.16 -11.64 -5.10
C HIS A 18 -0.09 -11.41 -6.16
N ARG A 19 -0.50 -11.40 -7.43
CA ARG A 19 0.42 -11.18 -8.55
C ARG A 19 0.13 -9.79 -9.11
N LEU A 20 1.05 -8.87 -8.88
CA LEU A 20 0.99 -7.50 -9.40
C LEU A 20 2.08 -7.35 -10.46
N GLU A 21 1.69 -7.35 -11.72
CA GLU A 21 2.60 -7.35 -12.87
C GLU A 21 3.00 -5.95 -13.35
N LYS A 22 2.36 -4.90 -12.84
CA LYS A 22 2.65 -3.52 -13.21
C LYS A 22 3.21 -2.76 -12.01
N GLU A 23 4.13 -1.85 -12.34
CA GLU A 23 4.73 -0.90 -11.42
C GLU A 23 4.62 0.50 -12.03
N TYR A 24 4.23 1.47 -11.22
CA TYR A 24 4.30 2.89 -11.53
C TYR A 24 5.10 3.58 -10.43
N VAL A 25 6.09 4.39 -10.81
CA VAL A 25 6.99 5.06 -9.89
C VAL A 25 6.77 6.55 -9.98
N GLU A 26 6.52 7.17 -8.83
CA GLU A 26 6.42 8.62 -8.68
C GLU A 26 7.31 9.04 -7.51
N ASP A 27 8.52 9.51 -7.83
CA ASP A 27 9.56 9.89 -6.85
C ASP A 27 9.88 8.71 -5.89
N ASP A 28 9.70 8.88 -4.58
CA ASP A 28 9.94 7.84 -3.58
C ASP A 28 8.87 6.73 -3.54
N PHE A 29 7.74 6.89 -4.25
CA PHE A 29 6.60 5.99 -4.19
C PHE A 29 6.58 4.99 -5.35
N HIS A 30 6.61 3.71 -5.02
CA HIS A 30 6.51 2.61 -5.98
C HIS A 30 5.15 1.94 -5.83
N ILE A 31 4.27 2.16 -6.81
CA ILE A 31 2.89 1.67 -6.82
C ILE A 31 2.81 0.40 -7.67
N PHE A 32 2.53 -0.72 -7.04
CA PHE A 32 2.34 -2.02 -7.67
C PHE A 32 0.85 -2.30 -7.85
N TYR A 33 0.46 -2.71 -9.05
CA TYR A 33 -0.93 -2.99 -9.41
C TYR A 33 -1.03 -4.09 -10.47
N SER A 34 -2.26 -4.52 -10.75
CA SER A 34 -2.57 -5.50 -11.79
C SER A 34 -3.71 -5.02 -12.67
N LEU A 35 -3.67 -5.36 -13.95
CA LEU A 35 -4.76 -5.14 -14.91
C LEU A 35 -5.58 -6.42 -15.15
N GLN A 36 -5.13 -7.56 -14.63
CA GLN A 36 -5.74 -8.85 -14.92
C GLN A 36 -5.76 -9.79 -13.70
N GLY A 37 -6.72 -10.72 -13.68
CA GLY A 37 -6.83 -11.67 -12.57
C GLY A 37 -7.50 -11.06 -11.33
N ARG A 38 -7.21 -11.64 -10.16
CA ARG A 38 -7.96 -11.36 -8.92
C ARG A 38 -7.81 -9.93 -8.41
N ASP A 39 -6.64 -9.33 -8.58
CA ASP A 39 -6.32 -7.98 -8.11
C ASP A 39 -6.37 -6.94 -9.23
N ALA A 40 -7.04 -7.28 -10.33
CA ALA A 40 -7.23 -6.36 -11.43
C ALA A 40 -7.92 -5.08 -10.94
N LEU A 41 -7.38 -3.93 -11.33
CA LEU A 41 -8.04 -2.66 -11.07
C LEU A 41 -9.43 -2.67 -11.69
N LYS A 42 -10.43 -2.20 -10.93
CA LYS A 42 -11.81 -2.04 -11.41
C LYS A 42 -11.91 -0.96 -12.48
N TYR A 43 -11.14 0.13 -12.32
CA TYR A 43 -11.13 1.27 -13.24
C TYR A 43 -9.76 1.35 -13.92
N GLN A 44 -9.69 0.85 -15.15
CA GLN A 44 -8.47 0.75 -15.96
C GLN A 44 -8.40 1.83 -17.05
N TYR A 45 -9.27 2.83 -17.00
CA TYR A 45 -9.29 3.91 -18.00
C TYR A 45 -7.98 4.69 -17.95
N ASP A 46 -7.41 4.95 -19.12
CA ASP A 46 -6.21 5.76 -19.32
C ASP A 46 -6.55 6.81 -20.38
N SER A 47 -6.99 7.98 -19.91
CA SER A 47 -7.37 9.11 -20.77
C SER A 47 -6.21 9.64 -21.60
N SER A 48 -4.98 9.44 -21.14
CA SER A 48 -3.78 10.01 -21.76
C SER A 48 -3.07 9.06 -22.74
N GLY A 49 -3.43 7.78 -22.75
CA GLY A 49 -2.77 6.75 -23.56
C GLY A 49 -1.34 6.42 -23.13
N SER A 50 -0.96 6.72 -21.88
CA SER A 50 0.39 6.46 -21.35
C SER A 50 0.64 4.99 -21.00
N GLY A 51 -0.37 4.13 -21.09
CA GLY A 51 -0.35 2.75 -20.62
C GLY A 51 -0.51 2.60 -19.10
N VAL A 52 -0.85 3.68 -18.39
CA VAL A 52 -1.03 3.70 -16.94
C VAL A 52 -2.43 4.21 -16.63
N PRO A 53 -3.28 3.44 -15.93
CA PRO A 53 -4.62 3.88 -15.58
C PRO A 53 -4.62 5.18 -14.79
N ASP A 54 -5.60 6.03 -15.03
CA ASP A 54 -5.75 7.32 -14.38
C ASP A 54 -5.90 7.16 -12.86
N SER A 55 -6.55 6.08 -12.42
CA SER A 55 -6.66 5.74 -10.99
C SER A 55 -5.31 5.55 -10.30
N ILE A 56 -4.28 5.05 -11.01
CA ILE A 56 -2.92 4.90 -10.46
C ILE A 56 -2.21 6.25 -10.41
N LYS A 57 -2.39 7.10 -11.43
CA LYS A 57 -1.85 8.47 -11.44
C LYS A 57 -2.46 9.32 -10.33
N ASP A 58 -3.75 9.18 -10.09
CA ASP A 58 -4.45 9.89 -9.00
C ASP A 58 -3.90 9.49 -7.63
N ILE A 59 -3.64 8.20 -7.40
CA ILE A 59 -2.99 7.72 -6.17
C ILE A 59 -1.61 8.36 -6.02
N ALA A 60 -0.81 8.35 -7.09
CA ALA A 60 0.52 8.97 -7.07
C ALA A 60 0.46 10.47 -6.75
N GLY A 61 -0.45 11.20 -7.40
CA GLY A 61 -0.68 12.62 -7.16
C GLY A 61 -1.10 12.91 -5.71
N GLN A 62 -1.97 12.09 -5.13
CA GLN A 62 -2.36 12.22 -3.72
C GLN A 62 -1.19 11.93 -2.76
N LEU A 63 -0.34 10.96 -3.07
CA LEU A 63 0.85 10.65 -2.26
C LEU A 63 1.86 11.81 -2.31
N GLN A 64 2.07 12.41 -3.48
CA GLN A 64 2.90 13.60 -3.65
C GLN A 64 2.34 14.81 -2.88
N ALA A 65 1.03 15.04 -3.00
CA ALA A 65 0.36 16.11 -2.26
C ALA A 65 0.48 15.90 -0.73
N ALA A 66 0.32 14.66 -0.26
CA ALA A 66 0.51 14.31 1.14
C ALA A 66 1.96 14.53 1.60
N LYS A 67 2.95 14.08 0.81
CA LYS A 67 4.38 14.32 1.07
C LYS A 67 4.65 15.82 1.22
N TYR A 68 4.17 16.64 0.29
CA TYR A 68 4.33 18.08 0.33
C TYR A 68 3.66 18.71 1.56
N LEU A 69 2.40 18.35 1.83
CA LEU A 69 1.66 18.87 2.98
C LEU A 69 2.38 18.55 4.29
N TYR A 70 2.71 17.28 4.52
CA TYR A 70 3.33 16.88 5.78
C TYR A 70 4.74 17.42 5.94
N SER A 71 5.56 17.41 4.88
CA SER A 71 6.96 17.78 5.00
C SER A 71 7.25 19.27 4.79
N SER A 72 6.63 19.89 3.78
CA SER A 72 6.91 21.28 3.44
C SER A 72 6.01 22.26 4.19
N VAL A 73 4.73 21.95 4.36
CA VAL A 73 3.78 22.86 5.04
C VAL A 73 3.81 22.68 6.55
N LEU A 74 3.76 21.43 7.03
CA LEU A 74 3.75 21.13 8.47
C LEU A 74 5.14 20.91 9.08
N GLY A 75 6.20 20.88 8.26
CA GLY A 75 7.57 20.72 8.73
C GLY A 75 7.90 19.34 9.31
N LEU A 76 7.10 18.30 9.04
CA LEU A 76 7.36 16.95 9.52
C LEU A 76 8.45 16.28 8.68
N ARG A 77 9.32 15.51 9.32
CA ARG A 77 10.37 14.78 8.61
C ARG A 77 9.76 13.63 7.78
N PHE A 78 9.99 13.67 6.48
CA PHE A 78 9.56 12.63 5.55
C PHE A 78 10.05 11.25 6.02
N PRO A 79 9.25 10.17 5.93
CA PRO A 79 9.61 8.87 6.50
C PRO A 79 11.00 8.38 6.09
N LEU A 80 11.35 8.42 4.80
CA LEU A 80 12.65 7.93 4.33
C LEU A 80 13.86 8.75 4.83
N GLN A 81 13.64 9.94 5.38
CA GLN A 81 14.69 10.74 6.01
C GLN A 81 14.86 10.43 7.51
N GLN A 82 14.00 9.59 8.10
CA GLN A 82 14.09 9.23 9.51
C GLN A 82 15.07 8.08 9.71
N LYS A 83 15.84 8.14 10.81
CA LYS A 83 16.84 7.12 11.16
C LYS A 83 16.27 5.70 11.23
N ILE A 84 15.02 5.55 11.65
CA ILE A 84 14.35 4.24 11.76
C ILE A 84 14.11 3.58 10.40
N TYR A 85 14.12 4.38 9.31
CA TYR A 85 13.98 3.92 7.94
C TYR A 85 15.28 4.07 7.14
N ALA A 86 16.45 4.15 7.80
CA ALA A 86 17.74 4.39 7.14
C ALA A 86 18.14 3.35 6.08
N GLN A 87 17.53 2.16 6.11
CA GLN A 87 17.74 1.11 5.11
C GLN A 87 16.66 1.09 4.02
N ALA A 88 15.57 1.82 4.19
CA ALA A 88 14.51 1.92 3.19
C ALA A 88 14.90 2.94 2.13
N ARG A 89 14.70 2.60 0.86
CA ARG A 89 14.99 3.47 -0.30
C ARG A 89 13.75 3.98 -1.00
N GLN A 90 12.60 3.40 -0.70
CA GLN A 90 11.34 3.65 -1.38
C GLN A 90 10.17 3.29 -0.45
N ILE A 91 9.00 3.83 -0.75
CA ILE A 91 7.74 3.48 -0.13
C ILE A 91 6.95 2.62 -1.13
N ASN A 92 6.76 1.35 -0.80
CA ASN A 92 5.97 0.44 -1.63
C ASN A 92 4.49 0.56 -1.31
N VAL A 93 3.69 0.79 -2.33
CA VAL A 93 2.24 0.86 -2.28
C VAL A 93 1.69 -0.28 -3.11
N TYR A 94 0.88 -1.13 -2.49
CA TYR A 94 0.29 -2.30 -3.14
C TYR A 94 -1.22 -2.10 -3.29
N VAL A 95 -1.70 -2.01 -4.52
CA VAL A 95 -3.14 -1.90 -4.80
C VAL A 95 -3.71 -3.31 -4.95
N LEU A 96 -4.42 -3.77 -3.92
CA LEU A 96 -4.95 -5.13 -3.83
C LEU A 96 -6.46 -5.14 -3.69
N GLN A 97 -7.12 -6.17 -4.21
CA GLN A 97 -8.50 -6.42 -3.88
C GLN A 97 -8.58 -7.24 -2.59
N LEU A 98 -8.93 -6.56 -1.49
CA LEU A 98 -9.09 -7.23 -0.20
C LEU A 98 -10.47 -7.91 -0.11
N PRO A 99 -10.55 -9.17 0.36
CA PRO A 99 -11.82 -9.90 0.42
C PRO A 99 -12.82 -9.29 1.43
N LYS A 100 -12.36 -8.56 2.46
CA LYS A 100 -13.21 -7.80 3.39
C LYS A 100 -12.47 -6.58 3.99
N GLY A 101 -13.07 -5.40 3.82
CA GLY A 101 -12.71 -4.14 4.49
C GLY A 101 -11.43 -3.45 4.00
N ASN A 102 -11.38 -2.12 4.13
CA ASN A 102 -10.23 -1.27 3.77
C ASN A 102 -9.14 -1.23 4.88
N GLY A 103 -9.10 -2.23 5.76
CA GLY A 103 -8.31 -2.18 6.99
C GLY A 103 -8.21 -3.52 7.72
N LEU A 104 -7.50 -4.50 7.14
CA LEU A 104 -7.17 -5.76 7.81
C LEU A 104 -6.15 -5.61 8.96
N ALA A 105 -5.70 -4.38 9.26
CA ALA A 105 -4.73 -4.10 10.33
C ALA A 105 -5.25 -4.46 11.74
N PHE A 106 -6.58 -4.54 11.92
CA PHE A 106 -7.17 -4.96 13.18
C PHE A 106 -8.27 -5.99 12.95
N ARG A 107 -7.93 -7.27 13.13
CA ARG A 107 -8.96 -8.26 13.47
C ARG A 107 -9.47 -7.92 14.87
N SER A 108 -10.62 -7.25 14.99
CA SER A 108 -11.30 -7.22 16.28
C SER A 108 -11.67 -8.66 16.62
N ARG A 109 -11.09 -9.18 17.70
CA ARG A 109 -11.53 -10.45 18.26
C ARG A 109 -12.73 -10.14 19.15
N GLY A 110 -13.86 -9.81 18.53
CA GLY A 110 -15.15 -9.84 19.20
C GLY A 110 -15.65 -11.27 19.20
N GLY A 111 -15.13 -12.09 20.10
CA GLY A 111 -15.82 -13.33 20.47
C GLY A 111 -17.09 -12.93 21.20
N ARG A 112 -18.23 -13.35 20.67
CA ARG A 112 -19.41 -13.64 21.49
C ARG A 112 -20.06 -14.88 20.88
N ASN A 113 -19.70 -16.03 21.45
CA ASN A 113 -20.70 -17.07 21.61
C ASN A 113 -21.66 -16.49 22.64
N ASP A 114 -22.94 -16.41 22.30
CA ASP A 114 -24.06 -16.49 23.23
C ASP A 114 -25.27 -16.91 22.36
N GLU A 115 -25.72 -18.15 22.62
CA GLU A 115 -26.89 -18.90 22.14
C GLU A 115 -27.10 -19.19 20.63
#